data_AF-A0A455UDF9-F1
#
_entry.id   AF-A0A455UDF9-F1
#
_cell.length_a   1.000
_cell.length_b   1.000
_cell.length_c   1.000
_cell.angle_alpha   90.00
_cell.angle_beta   90.00
_cell.angle_gamma   90.00
#
_symmetry.space_group_name_H-M   'P 1'
#
loop_
_entity.id
_entity.type
_entity.pdbx_description
1 polymer ?
#
loop_
_entity_poly.entity_id
_entity_poly.type
_entity_poly.pdbx_seq_one_letter_code
_entity_poly.pdbx_strand_id
1 'polypeptide(L)' 'MLPAAQALGADIPRVAMAVAWGDAWTNLLQPFWALPVLAIAGLKAKDIMGFCLIQLFITGIIISVGLVWFLKNT' A
#
# COMPACT_ATOMS: atom_id res chain seq x y z
N MET A 1 -6.14 12.78 -8.50
CA MET A 1 -6.02 11.53 -9.29
C MET A 1 -7.27 11.27 -10.11
N LEU A 2 -8.47 11.15 -9.52
CA LEU A 2 -9.69 10.84 -10.29
C LEU A 2 -10.08 11.90 -11.35
N PRO A 3 -10.02 13.22 -11.09
CA PRO A 3 -10.30 14.21 -12.13
C PRO A 3 -9.31 14.16 -13.30
N ALA A 4 -8.04 13.85 -13.01
CA ALA A 4 -7.00 13.69 -14.03
C ALA A 4 -7.23 12.43 -14.86
N ALA A 5 -7.64 11.33 -14.22
CA ALA A 5 -8.03 10.11 -14.93
C ALA A 5 -9.22 10.35 -15.86
N GLN A 6 -10.22 11.11 -15.40
CA GLN A 6 -11.37 11.49 -16.21
C GLN A 6 -10.98 12.37 -17.40
N ALA A 7 -10.08 13.33 -17.20
CA ALA A 7 -9.58 14.19 -18.29
C ALA A 7 -8.76 13.43 -19.34
N LEU A 8 -8.07 12.36 -18.94
CA LEU A 8 -7.25 11.52 -19.83
C LEU A 8 -8.02 10.34 -20.43
N GLY A 9 -9.32 10.19 -20.14
CA GLY A 9 -10.12 9.04 -20.55
C GLY A 9 -9.60 7.71 -19.96
N ALA A 10 -8.88 7.76 -18.85
CA ALA A 10 -8.35 6.57 -18.17
C ALA A 10 -9.45 5.88 -17.35
N ASP A 11 -9.33 4.56 -17.20
CA ASP A 11 -10.30 3.77 -16.45
C ASP A 11 -10.31 4.15 -14.96
N ILE A 12 -11.42 4.75 -14.53
CA ILE A 12 -11.59 5.29 -13.18
C ILE A 12 -11.44 4.19 -12.10
N PRO A 13 -12.09 3.01 -12.21
CA PRO A 13 -11.90 1.92 -11.25
C PRO A 13 -10.44 1.49 -11.10
N ARG A 14 -9.70 1.30 -12.20
CA ARG A 14 -8.28 0.92 -12.16
C ARG A 14 -7.42 1.98 -11.47
N VAL A 15 -7.65 3.26 -11.78
CA VAL A 15 -6.90 4.36 -11.12
C VAL A 15 -7.23 4.43 -9.63
N ALA A 16 -8.50 4.30 -9.25
CA ALA A 16 -8.90 4.28 -7.85
C ALA A 16 -8.26 3.12 -7.08
N MET A 17 -8.22 1.93 -7.67
CA MET A 17 -7.59 0.74 -7.09
C MET A 17 -6.07 0.93 -6.91
N ALA A 18 -5.38 1.44 -7.92
CA ALA A 18 -3.96 1.72 -7.85
C ALA A 18 -3.61 2.73 -6.73
N VAL A 19 -4.45 3.75 -6.54
CA VAL A 19 -4.28 4.73 -5.45
C VAL A 19 -4.51 4.07 -4.08
N ALA A 20 -5.57 3.28 -3.93
CA ALA A 20 -5.89 2.62 -2.66
C ALA A 20 -4.79 1.65 -2.21
N TRP A 21 -4.25 0.84 -3.13
CA TRP A 21 -3.13 -0.06 -2.83
C TRP A 21 -1.82 0.70 -2.58
N GLY A 22 -1.60 1.81 -3.28
CA GLY A 22 -0.47 2.70 -3.04
C GLY A 22 -0.46 3.28 -1.63
N ASP A 23 -1.62 3.78 -1.17
CA ASP A 23 -1.80 4.28 0.21
C ASP A 23 -1.46 3.19 1.24
N ALA A 24 -2.10 2.02 1.10
CA ALA A 24 -1.87 0.88 1.99
C ALA A 24 -0.39 0.43 2.01
N TRP A 25 0.30 0.47 0.87
CA TRP A 25 1.71 0.12 0.78
C TRP A 25 2.61 1.11 1.50
N THR A 26 2.41 2.42 1.29
CA THR A 26 3.21 3.45 1.96
C THR A 26 3.00 3.50 3.47
N ASN A 27 1.85 3.04 3.97
CA ASN A 27 1.56 2.89 5.40
C ASN A 27 2.44 1.83 6.10
N LEU A 28 3.23 1.04 5.38
CA LEU A 28 4.26 0.17 5.95
C LEU A 28 5.55 0.94 6.30
N LEU A 29 5.84 2.04 5.60
CA LEU A 29 7.01 2.86 5.92
C LEU A 29 6.85 3.51 7.30
N GLN A 30 5.61 3.89 7.64
CA GLN A 30 5.26 4.46 8.93
C GLN A 30 3.96 3.83 9.47
N PRO A 31 4.06 2.72 10.21
CA PRO A 31 2.90 1.90 10.59
C PRO A 31 2.20 2.47 11.84
N PHE A 32 1.53 3.61 11.71
CA PHE A 32 0.77 4.21 12.83
C PHE A 32 -0.40 3.34 13.29
N TRP A 33 -0.98 2.58 12.36
CA TRP A 33 -2.00 1.56 12.66
C TRP A 33 -1.51 0.51 13.68
N ALA A 34 -0.19 0.29 13.77
CA ALA A 34 0.39 -0.70 14.66
C ALA A 34 0.59 -0.18 16.09
N LEU A 35 0.63 1.15 16.31
CA LEU A 35 0.90 1.72 17.63
C LEU A 35 -0.03 1.21 18.75
N PRO A 36 -1.36 1.10 18.55
CA PRO A 36 -2.25 0.55 19.57
C PRO A 36 -1.93 -0.91 19.91
N VAL A 37 -1.60 -1.72 18.89
CA VAL A 37 -1.27 -3.14 19.07
C VAL A 37 0.06 -3.29 19.81
N LEU A 38 1.05 -2.46 19.49
CA LEU A 38 2.33 -2.44 20.17
C LEU A 38 2.21 -2.05 21.64
N ALA A 39 1.33 -1.10 21.96
CA ALA A 39 1.05 -0.69 23.35
C ALA A 39 0.48 -1.85 24.17
N ILE A 40 -0.44 -2.62 23.61
CA ILE A 40 -1.01 -3.82 24.24
C ILE A 40 0.05 -4.92 24.39
N ALA A 41 0.91 -5.09 23.39
CA ALA A 41 1.97 -6.09 23.39
C ALA A 41 3.20 -5.71 24.23
N GLY A 42 3.28 -4.48 24.76
CA GLY A 42 4.44 -3.98 25.50
C GLY A 42 5.70 -3.79 24.64
N LEU A 43 5.53 -3.67 23.32
CA LEU A 43 6.62 -3.52 22.34
C LEU A 43 6.84 -2.06 21.95
N LYS A 44 8.05 -1.73 21.49
CA LYS A 44 8.38 -0.40 20.98
C LYS A 44 8.21 -0.37 19.46
N ALA A 45 7.90 0.80 18.90
CA ALA A 45 7.80 0.99 17.45
C ALA A 45 9.05 0.51 16.68
N LYS A 46 10.24 0.72 17.25
CA LYS A 46 11.51 0.26 16.66
C LYS A 46 11.58 -1.26 16.46
N ASP A 47 10.85 -2.03 17.26
CA ASP A 47 10.92 -3.50 17.26
C ASP A 47 10.18 -4.09 16.04
N ILE A 48 9.17 -3.38 15.50
CA ILE A 48 8.42 -3.80 14.31
C ILE A 48 8.88 -3.09 13.02
N MET A 49 9.49 -1.91 13.12
CA MET A 49 9.89 -1.11 11.95
C MET A 49 10.77 -1.87 10.95
N GLY A 50 11.70 -2.70 11.44
CA GLY A 50 12.54 -3.55 10.59
C GLY A 50 11.74 -4.59 9.80
N PHE A 51 10.74 -5.20 10.43
CA PHE A 51 9.81 -6.12 9.77
C PHE A 51 8.97 -5.39 8.72
N CYS A 52 8.42 -4.22 9.05
CA CYS A 52 7.63 -3.41 8.11
C CYS A 52 8.44 -2.96 6.89
N LEU A 53 9.73 -2.63 7.06
CA LEU A 53 10.64 -2.29 5.96
C LEU A 53 10.85 -3.48 5.00
N ILE A 54 11.08 -4.69 5.53
CA ILE A 54 11.19 -5.88 4.70
C ILE A 54 9.86 -6.14 3.97
N GLN A 55 8.75 -6.02 4.70
CA GLN A 55 7.43 -6.19 4.11
C GLN A 55 7.15 -5.14 3.03
N LEU A 56 7.62 -3.91 3.17
CA LEU A 56 7.48 -2.86 2.17
C LEU A 56 8.11 -3.30 0.84
N PHE A 57 9.31 -3.86 0.84
CA PHE A 57 9.92 -4.34 -0.41
C PHE A 57 9.19 -5.56 -0.99
N ILE A 58 8.88 -6.55 -0.15
CA ILE A 58 8.22 -7.79 -0.59
C ILE A 58 6.83 -7.48 -1.16
N THR A 59 6.01 -6.76 -0.39
CA THR A 59 4.65 -6.38 -0.82
C THR A 59 4.69 -5.40 -1.98
N GLY A 60 5.69 -4.52 -2.07
CA GLY A 60 5.85 -3.63 -3.22
C GLY A 60 6.01 -4.40 -4.53
N ILE A 61 6.79 -5.48 -4.54
CA ILE A 61 6.92 -6.38 -5.70
C ILE A 61 5.58 -7.06 -6.00
N ILE A 62 4.93 -7.64 -4.98
CA ILE A 62 3.67 -8.37 -5.14
C ILE A 62 2.55 -7.46 -5.65
N ILE A 63 2.38 -6.28 -5.05
CA ILE A 63 1.38 -5.28 -5.42
C ILE A 63 1.66 -4.77 -6.83
N SER A 64 2.92 -4.50 -7.18
CA SER A 64 3.28 -4.04 -8.54
C SER A 64 2.95 -5.10 -9.60
N VAL A 65 3.31 -6.36 -9.36
CA VAL A 65 2.98 -7.47 -10.27
C VAL A 65 1.47 -7.67 -10.35
N GLY A 66 0.78 -7.64 -9.21
CA GLY A 66 -0.68 -7.78 -9.13
C GLY A 66 -1.40 -6.66 -9.88
N LEU A 67 -1.05 -5.40 -9.66
CA LEU A 67 -1.66 -4.27 -10.36
C LEU A 67 -1.37 -4.33 -11.87
N VAL A 68 -0.15 -4.65 -12.29
CA VAL A 68 0.18 -4.72 -13.73
C VAL A 68 -0.51 -5.88 -14.42
N TRP A 69 -0.53 -7.06 -13.82
CA TRP A 69 -1.07 -8.26 -14.46
C TRP A 69 -2.60 -8.33 -14.34
N PHE A 70 -3.16 -8.02 -13.17
CA PHE A 70 -4.59 -8.14 -12.90
C PHE A 70 -5.38 -6.98 -13.50
N LEU A 71 -4.88 -5.74 -13.44
CA LEU A 71 -5.59 -4.60 -14.05
C LEU A 71 -5.47 -4.58 -15.58
N LYS A 72 -4.47 -5.26 -16.16
CA LYS A 72 -4.35 -5.39 -17.63
C LYS A 72 -5.28 -6.47 -18.20
N ASN A 73 -5.62 -7.48 -17.40
CA ASN A 73 -6.36 -8.67 -17.86
C ASN A 73 -7.84 -8.71 -17.41
N THR A 74 -8.29 -7.76 -16.58
CA THR A 74 -9.70 -7.48 -16.27
C THR A 74 -10.06 -6.15 -16.88
#